data_AF-A0A182STE3-F1
#
_entry.id   AF-A0A182STE3-F1
#
_cell.length_a   1.000
_cell.length_b   1.000
_cell.length_c   1.000
_cell.angle_alpha   90.00
_cell.angle_beta   90.00
_cell.angle_gamma   90.00
#
_symmetry.space_group_name_H-M   'P 1'
#
loop_
_entity.id
_entity.type
_entity.pdbx_description
1 polymer ?
#
loop_
_entity_poly.entity_id
_entity_poly.type
_entity_poly.pdbx_seq_one_letter_code
_entity_poly.pdbx_strand_id
1 'polypeptide(L)'
;MELTHSLNALLRNEGDLRRTIVLVADGAPPCYKHATVFSHIVLCDGLACFSFFYCCYVAASWKSNSFVYIHLSVCIYVVQDLSLEWTFGFCCVVMLVAVQQLSSINALLLKASNERTVAFEQIVVHFCNVYGRISIDVRKGLSVYYGPLVCAVKMVDIWGAVSDGTGELTVLGLSCLWLLIDVKKFVILMLVSEHLNRKVSIWQVCFCCLMI
;
A
#
# COMPACT_ATOMS: atom_id res chain seq x y z
N MET A 1 -9.66 -8.05 12.31
CA MET A 1 -10.15 -7.02 13.26
C MET A 1 -9.25 -5.79 13.27
N GLU A 2 -7.92 -5.93 13.23
CA GLU A 2 -7.00 -4.78 13.27
C GLU A 2 -7.09 -3.86 12.05
N LEU A 3 -7.26 -4.38 10.83
CA LEU A 3 -7.39 -3.54 9.63
C LEU A 3 -8.64 -2.64 9.65
N THR A 4 -9.76 -3.17 10.14
CA THR A 4 -11.00 -2.40 10.31
C THR A 4 -10.77 -1.23 11.28
N HIS A 5 -9.96 -1.44 12.32
CA HIS A 5 -9.58 -0.37 13.25
C HIS A 5 -8.76 0.72 12.53
N SER A 6 -7.78 0.34 11.70
CA SER A 6 -6.99 1.29 10.90
C SER A 6 -7.86 2.09 9.91
N LEU A 7 -8.80 1.44 9.22
CA LEU A 7 -9.73 2.12 8.31
C LEU A 7 -10.67 3.08 9.05
N ASN A 8 -11.19 2.66 10.21
CA ASN A 8 -12.01 3.52 11.06
C ASN A 8 -11.23 4.72 11.58
N ALA A 9 -9.95 4.54 11.90
CA ALA A 9 -9.05 5.64 12.27
C ALA A 9 -8.88 6.64 11.13
N LEU A 10 -8.65 6.18 9.89
CA LEU A 10 -8.57 7.05 8.71
C LEU A 10 -9.89 7.78 8.42
N LEU A 11 -11.03 7.12 8.58
CA LEU A 11 -12.35 7.74 8.43
C LEU A 11 -12.60 8.82 9.48
N ARG A 12 -12.19 8.59 10.73
CA ARG A 12 -12.27 9.60 11.79
C ARG A 12 -11.35 10.79 11.50
N ASN A 13 -10.15 10.53 10.98
CA ASN A 13 -9.22 11.58 10.57
C ASN A 13 -9.78 12.47 9.46
N GLU A 14 -10.49 11.89 8.48
CA GLU A 14 -11.17 12.65 7.43
C GLU A 14 -12.23 13.60 8.03
N GLY A 15 -13.01 13.13 8.99
CA GLY A 15 -13.99 13.96 9.70
C GLY A 15 -13.35 15.11 10.50
N ASP A 16 -12.24 14.83 11.17
CA ASP A 16 -11.49 15.83 11.93
C ASP A 16 -10.81 16.85 10.98
N LEU A 17 -10.24 16.40 9.85
CA LEU A 17 -9.68 17.30 8.82
C LEU A 17 -10.74 18.25 8.28
N ARG A 18 -11.92 17.72 7.90
CA ARG A 18 -13.01 18.56 7.38
C ARG A 18 -13.46 19.60 8.40
N ARG A 19 -13.60 19.23 9.68
CA ARG A 19 -13.91 20.22 10.74
C ARG A 19 -12.82 21.28 10.86
N THR A 20 -11.55 20.87 10.80
CA THR A 20 -10.40 21.78 10.92
C THR A 20 -10.31 22.75 9.73
N ILE A 21 -10.66 22.30 8.52
CA ILE A 21 -10.74 23.12 7.32
C ILE A 21 -11.79 24.23 7.46
N VAL A 22 -12.94 23.94 8.08
CA VAL A 22 -13.96 24.98 8.34
C VAL A 22 -13.43 26.06 9.29
N LEU A 23 -12.56 25.71 10.24
CA LEU A 23 -11.97 26.66 11.19
C LEU A 23 -10.96 27.61 10.54
N VAL A 24 -10.29 27.17 9.47
CA VAL A 24 -9.36 27.98 8.68
C VAL A 24 -10.08 28.32 7.38
N ALA A 25 -10.82 29.43 7.34
CA ALA A 25 -11.85 29.85 6.38
C ALA A 25 -11.52 29.83 4.86
N ASP A 26 -10.42 29.19 4.47
CA ASP A 26 -9.89 29.11 3.11
C ASP A 26 -9.01 27.82 2.96
N GLY A 27 -9.40 26.72 3.61
CA GLY A 27 -8.73 25.42 3.48
C GLY A 27 -9.31 24.57 2.34
N ALA A 28 -8.46 24.07 1.45
CA ALA A 28 -8.90 23.11 0.43
C ALA A 28 -9.09 21.70 1.06
N PRO A 29 -10.15 20.96 0.68
CA PRO A 29 -10.32 19.58 1.12
C PRO A 29 -9.14 18.68 0.70
N PRO A 30 -8.81 17.66 1.50
CA PRO A 30 -7.76 16.71 1.15
C PRO A 30 -8.11 16.01 -0.17
N CYS A 31 -7.21 16.10 -1.15
CA CYS A 31 -7.36 15.46 -2.45
C CYS A 31 -6.50 14.20 -2.50
N TYR A 32 -7.13 13.03 -2.65
CA TYR A 32 -6.46 11.73 -2.66
C TYR A 32 -6.04 11.27 -4.05
N LYS A 33 -5.80 12.21 -4.99
CA LYS A 33 -5.49 11.90 -6.40
C LYS A 33 -4.37 10.88 -6.56
N HIS A 34 -3.30 10.99 -5.77
CA HIS A 34 -2.18 10.04 -5.81
C HIS A 34 -2.61 8.62 -5.42
N ALA A 35 -3.40 8.47 -4.36
CA ALA A 35 -3.91 7.17 -3.93
C ALA A 35 -4.88 6.57 -4.96
N THR A 36 -5.75 7.39 -5.57
CA THR A 36 -6.67 6.95 -6.63
C THR A 36 -5.91 6.50 -7.87
N VAL A 37 -4.99 7.32 -8.38
CA VAL A 37 -4.17 6.98 -9.55
C VAL A 37 -3.36 5.70 -9.28
N PHE A 38 -2.74 5.60 -8.11
CA PHE A 38 -2.00 4.42 -7.70
C PHE A 38 -2.90 3.17 -7.68
N SER A 39 -4.11 3.27 -7.12
CA SER A 39 -5.05 2.13 -7.08
C SER A 39 -5.44 1.63 -8.48
N HIS A 40 -5.65 2.56 -9.43
CA HIS A 40 -5.93 2.19 -10.82
C HIS A 40 -4.72 1.54 -11.49
N ILE A 41 -3.51 2.06 -11.26
CA ILE A 41 -2.28 1.49 -11.81
C ILE A 41 -2.10 0.06 -11.30
N VAL A 42 -2.21 -0.18 -9.99
CA VAL A 42 -2.06 -1.52 -9.41
C VAL A 42 -3.11 -2.49 -9.94
N LEU A 43 -4.37 -2.05 -10.06
CA LEU A 43 -5.42 -2.89 -10.62
C LEU A 43 -5.14 -3.28 -12.08
N CYS A 44 -4.78 -2.30 -12.91
CA CYS A 44 -4.47 -2.54 -14.32
C CYS A 44 -3.21 -3.40 -14.51
N ASP A 45 -2.15 -3.14 -13.74
CA ASP A 45 -0.90 -3.89 -13.76
C ASP A 45 -1.12 -5.34 -13.34
N GLY A 46 -1.87 -5.58 -12.25
CA GLY A 46 -2.24 -6.91 -11.80
C GLY A 46 -3.08 -7.69 -12.83
N LEU A 47 -4.08 -7.06 -13.44
CA LEU A 47 -4.91 -7.68 -14.49
C LEU A 47 -4.11 -7.99 -15.76
N ALA A 48 -3.20 -7.10 -16.16
CA ALA A 48 -2.33 -7.31 -17.31
C ALA A 48 -1.35 -8.48 -17.06
N CYS A 49 -0.70 -8.52 -15.89
CA CYS A 49 0.20 -9.61 -15.52
C CYS A 49 -0.54 -10.94 -15.42
N PHE A 50 -1.69 -10.97 -14.74
CA PHE A 50 -2.59 -12.13 -14.66
C PHE A 50 -2.90 -12.68 -16.06
N SER A 51 -3.37 -11.81 -16.95
CA SER A 51 -3.81 -12.20 -18.30
C SER A 51 -2.64 -12.72 -19.13
N PHE A 52 -1.49 -12.05 -19.04
CA PHE A 52 -0.27 -12.45 -19.75
C PHE A 52 0.19 -13.85 -19.30
N PHE A 53 0.40 -14.06 -18.00
CA PHE A 53 0.88 -15.33 -17.49
C PHE A 53 -0.10 -16.47 -17.74
N TYR A 54 -1.39 -16.26 -17.50
CA TYR A 54 -2.41 -17.26 -17.78
C TYR A 54 -2.39 -17.69 -19.25
N CYS A 55 -2.38 -16.75 -20.19
CA CYS A 55 -2.31 -17.03 -21.62
C CYS A 55 -1.02 -17.79 -21.99
N CYS A 56 0.14 -17.37 -21.47
CA CYS A 56 1.41 -18.06 -21.72
C CYS A 56 1.40 -19.50 -21.21
N TYR A 57 0.87 -19.75 -20.00
CA TYR A 57 0.77 -21.08 -19.42
C TYR A 57 -0.20 -21.99 -20.18
N VAL A 58 -1.36 -21.46 -20.59
CA VAL A 58 -2.33 -22.21 -21.40
C VAL A 58 -1.72 -22.59 -22.75
N ALA A 59 -1.04 -21.64 -23.41
CA ALA A 59 -0.39 -21.89 -24.70
C ALA A 59 0.72 -22.95 -24.60
N ALA A 60 1.55 -22.88 -23.55
CA ALA A 60 2.63 -23.84 -23.33
C ALA A 60 2.11 -25.24 -22.97
N SER A 61 1.00 -25.33 -22.23
CA SER A 61 0.49 -26.59 -21.69
C SER A 61 -0.53 -27.29 -22.58
N TRP A 62 -1.00 -26.64 -23.66
CA TRP A 62 -2.13 -27.09 -24.49
C TRP A 62 -1.99 -28.51 -25.03
N LYS A 63 -0.76 -28.93 -25.37
CA LYS A 63 -0.48 -30.26 -25.96
C LYS A 63 -0.16 -31.34 -24.92
N SER A 64 -0.20 -31.01 -23.63
CA SER A 64 0.18 -31.95 -22.57
C SER A 64 -0.97 -32.90 -22.21
N ASN A 65 -0.66 -34.18 -22.07
CA ASN A 65 -1.62 -35.21 -21.61
C ASN A 65 -2.09 -34.99 -20.17
N SER A 66 -1.39 -34.16 -19.38
CA SER A 66 -1.73 -33.80 -18.00
C SER A 66 -2.29 -32.37 -17.87
N PHE A 67 -2.86 -31.82 -18.95
CA PHE A 67 -3.34 -30.43 -19.01
C PHE A 67 -4.23 -30.04 -17.82
N VAL A 68 -5.18 -30.87 -17.42
CA VAL A 68 -6.15 -30.53 -16.35
C VAL A 68 -5.46 -30.27 -15.00
N TYR A 69 -4.49 -31.13 -14.63
CA TYR A 69 -3.76 -31.00 -13.36
C TYR A 69 -2.85 -29.76 -13.37
N ILE A 70 -2.16 -29.53 -14.49
CA ILE A 70 -1.30 -28.35 -14.68
C ILE A 70 -2.14 -27.08 -14.65
N HIS A 71 -3.28 -27.08 -15.35
CA HIS A 71 -4.20 -25.96 -15.42
C HIS A 71 -4.77 -25.59 -14.05
N LEU A 72 -5.24 -26.58 -13.28
CA LEU A 72 -5.75 -26.35 -11.92
C LEU A 72 -4.66 -25.74 -11.02
N SER A 73 -3.44 -26.27 -11.09
CA SER A 73 -2.31 -25.78 -10.29
C SER A 73 -1.97 -24.33 -10.65
N VAL A 74 -1.88 -24.01 -11.95
CA VAL A 74 -1.63 -22.64 -12.43
C VAL A 74 -2.75 -21.69 -11.98
N CYS A 75 -4.01 -22.10 -12.08
CA CYS A 75 -5.13 -21.27 -11.61
C CYS A 75 -5.03 -20.94 -10.12
N ILE A 76 -4.64 -21.91 -9.27
CA ILE A 76 -4.42 -21.68 -7.84
C ILE A 76 -3.30 -20.65 -7.62
N TYR A 77 -2.14 -20.83 -8.28
CA TYR A 77 -1.01 -19.91 -8.15
C TYR A 77 -1.37 -18.49 -8.61
N VAL A 78 -2.04 -18.38 -9.75
CA VAL A 78 -2.45 -17.09 -10.31
C VAL A 78 -3.48 -16.39 -9.41
N VAL A 79 -4.43 -17.12 -8.83
CA VAL A 79 -5.39 -16.54 -7.87
C VAL A 79 -4.69 -16.09 -6.58
N GLN A 80 -3.73 -16.87 -6.10
CA GLN A 80 -2.93 -16.51 -4.93
C GLN A 80 -2.10 -15.25 -5.20
N ASP A 81 -1.47 -15.14 -6.37
CA ASP A 81 -0.71 -13.96 -6.77
C ASP A 81 -1.57 -12.70 -6.89
N LEU A 82 -2.74 -12.82 -7.53
CA LEU A 82 -3.70 -11.72 -7.62
C LEU A 82 -4.17 -11.26 -6.23
N SER A 83 -4.37 -12.21 -5.30
CA SER A 83 -4.75 -11.90 -3.92
C SER A 83 -3.63 -11.15 -3.19
N LEU A 84 -2.36 -11.51 -3.43
CA LEU A 84 -1.21 -10.78 -2.90
C LEU A 84 -1.12 -9.38 -3.50
N GLU A 85 -1.24 -9.24 -4.82
CA GLU A 85 -1.22 -7.96 -5.54
C GLU A 85 -2.25 -6.99 -4.96
N TRP A 86 -3.49 -7.46 -4.78
CA TRP A 86 -4.56 -6.66 -4.19
C TRP A 86 -4.28 -6.30 -2.74
N THR A 87 -3.74 -7.21 -1.95
CA THR A 87 -3.39 -6.95 -0.55
C THR A 87 -2.28 -5.89 -0.46
N PHE A 88 -1.21 -6.03 -1.24
CA PHE A 88 -0.12 -5.05 -1.32
C PHE A 88 -0.62 -3.68 -1.80
N GLY A 89 -1.36 -3.67 -2.90
CA GLY A 89 -1.97 -2.47 -3.47
C GLY A 89 -2.83 -1.74 -2.44
N PHE A 90 -3.68 -2.48 -1.74
CA PHE A 90 -4.52 -1.94 -0.70
C PHE A 90 -3.72 -1.37 0.48
N CYS A 91 -2.70 -2.08 0.97
CA CYS A 91 -1.80 -1.57 2.01
C CYS A 91 -1.12 -0.26 1.59
N CYS A 92 -0.63 -0.18 0.35
CA CYS A 92 -0.04 1.03 -0.21
C CYS A 92 -1.04 2.19 -0.30
N VAL A 93 -2.28 1.93 -0.74
CA VAL A 93 -3.34 2.94 -0.77
C VAL A 93 -3.65 3.47 0.63
N VAL A 94 -3.78 2.59 1.62
CA VAL A 94 -3.98 2.98 3.03
C VAL A 94 -2.84 3.89 3.53
N MET A 95 -1.59 3.55 3.22
CA MET A 95 -0.43 4.39 3.57
C MET A 95 -0.44 5.74 2.85
N LEU A 96 -0.77 5.78 1.55
CA LEU A 96 -0.87 7.01 0.77
C LEU A 96 -1.98 7.94 1.29
N VAL A 97 -3.13 7.38 1.68
CA VAL A 97 -4.21 8.13 2.33
C VAL A 97 -3.72 8.73 3.66
N ALA A 98 -3.05 7.93 4.50
CA ALA A 98 -2.49 8.40 5.76
C ALA A 98 -1.47 9.55 5.56
N VAL A 99 -0.56 9.41 4.58
CA VAL A 99 0.40 10.45 4.21
C VAL A 99 -0.30 11.74 3.77
N GLN A 100 -1.35 11.62 2.96
CA GLN A 100 -2.08 12.77 2.47
C GLN A 100 -2.83 13.48 3.61
N GLN A 101 -3.50 12.74 4.49
CA GLN A 101 -4.16 13.30 5.67
C GLN A 101 -3.16 14.06 6.56
N LEU A 102 -2.00 13.47 6.80
CA LEU A 102 -0.96 14.08 7.63
C LEU A 102 -0.36 15.33 6.99
N SER A 103 -0.16 15.32 5.68
CA SER A 103 0.31 16.49 4.93
C SER A 103 -0.72 17.61 4.91
N SER A 104 -2.00 17.29 4.78
CA SER A 104 -3.09 18.26 4.77
C SER A 104 -3.29 18.93 6.13
N ILE A 105 -3.31 18.18 7.24
CA ILE A 105 -3.43 18.80 8.57
C ILE A 105 -2.21 19.63 8.95
N ASN A 106 -1.01 19.24 8.49
CA ASN A 106 0.17 20.06 8.66
C ASN A 106 0.09 21.38 7.87
N ALA A 107 -0.40 21.35 6.63
CA ALA A 107 -0.59 22.57 5.83
C ALA A 107 -1.52 23.56 6.55
N LEU A 108 -2.59 23.05 7.18
CA LEU A 108 -3.50 23.85 8.01
C LEU A 108 -2.80 24.40 9.24
N LEU A 109 -1.99 23.59 9.94
CA LEU A 109 -1.23 24.02 11.11
C LEU A 109 -0.24 25.15 10.76
N LEU A 110 0.51 25.02 9.67
CA LEU A 110 1.43 26.05 9.18
C LEU A 110 0.69 27.33 8.80
N LYS A 111 -0.44 27.24 8.10
CA LYS A 111 -1.28 28.39 7.75
C LYS A 111 -1.77 29.11 9.00
N ALA A 112 -2.33 28.37 9.96
CA ALA A 112 -2.83 28.89 11.22
C ALA A 112 -1.75 29.55 12.09
N SER A 113 -0.53 29.00 12.09
CA SER A 113 0.65 29.57 12.75
C SER A 113 1.05 30.92 12.12
N ASN A 114 1.14 30.96 10.79
CA ASN A 114 1.55 32.17 10.07
C ASN A 114 0.51 33.29 10.18
N GLU A 115 -0.77 32.94 10.15
CA GLU A 115 -1.89 33.90 10.26
C GLU A 115 -2.22 34.24 11.72
N ARG A 116 -1.49 33.67 12.70
CA ARG A 116 -1.68 33.83 14.15
C ARG A 116 -3.16 33.71 14.54
N THR A 117 -3.81 32.70 13.99
CA THR A 117 -5.26 32.48 14.19
C THR A 117 -5.55 32.03 15.62
N VAL A 118 -6.68 32.50 16.18
CA VAL A 118 -7.17 32.08 17.51
C VAL A 118 -7.45 30.57 17.56
N ALA A 119 -7.64 29.93 16.39
CA ALA A 119 -7.90 28.50 16.25
C ALA A 119 -6.63 27.63 16.31
N PHE A 120 -5.42 28.21 16.42
CA PHE A 120 -4.16 27.46 16.39
C PHE A 120 -4.11 26.31 17.41
N GLU A 121 -4.48 26.56 18.67
CA GLU A 121 -4.51 25.53 19.72
C GLU A 121 -5.46 24.37 19.39
N GLN A 122 -6.64 24.67 18.81
CA GLN A 122 -7.60 23.64 18.39
C GLN A 122 -7.04 22.80 17.22
N ILE A 123 -6.35 23.44 16.28
CA ILE A 123 -5.73 22.77 15.13
C ILE A 123 -4.57 21.88 15.60
N VAL A 124 -3.78 22.30 16.59
CA VAL A 124 -2.73 21.50 17.22
C VAL A 124 -3.31 20.22 17.85
N VAL A 125 -4.43 20.33 18.59
CA VAL A 125 -5.09 19.15 19.18
C VAL A 125 -5.57 18.17 18.10
N HIS A 126 -6.16 18.68 17.02
CA HIS A 126 -6.56 17.83 15.89
C HIS A 126 -5.36 17.19 15.20
N PHE A 127 -4.26 17.92 15.04
CA PHE A 127 -3.00 17.41 14.49
C PHE A 127 -2.47 16.24 15.33
N CYS A 128 -2.36 16.40 16.65
CA CYS A 128 -1.90 15.35 17.56
C CYS A 128 -2.77 14.09 17.47
N ASN A 129 -4.10 14.27 17.39
CA ASN A 129 -5.04 13.15 17.26
C ASN A 129 -4.88 12.41 15.93
N VAL A 130 -4.77 13.14 14.81
CA VAL A 130 -4.56 12.53 13.48
C VAL A 130 -3.21 11.81 13.42
N TYR A 131 -2.15 12.43 13.91
CA TYR A 131 -0.81 11.86 13.98
C TYR A 131 -0.77 10.60 14.88
N GLY A 132 -1.36 10.66 16.07
CA GLY A 132 -1.43 9.53 17.01
C GLY A 132 -2.13 8.33 16.39
N ARG A 133 -3.29 8.54 15.76
CA ARG A 133 -4.03 7.47 15.09
C ARG A 133 -3.27 6.86 13.90
N ILE A 134 -2.56 7.67 13.11
CA ILE A 134 -1.75 7.16 11.99
C ILE A 134 -0.54 6.37 12.52
N SER A 135 0.18 6.91 13.48
CA SER A 135 1.41 6.30 14.01
C SER A 135 1.16 5.05 14.83
N ILE A 136 0.01 4.96 15.53
CA ILE A 136 -0.36 3.83 16.38
C ILE A 136 -1.27 2.88 15.62
N ASP A 137 -2.46 3.32 15.20
CA ASP A 137 -3.52 2.42 14.73
C ASP A 137 -3.28 1.95 13.28
N VAL A 138 -2.85 2.86 12.39
CA VAL A 138 -2.62 2.50 10.98
C VAL A 138 -1.35 1.69 10.84
N ARG A 139 -0.25 2.10 11.50
CA ARG A 139 1.02 1.37 11.45
C ARG A 139 0.91 -0.03 12.04
N LYS A 140 0.25 -0.18 13.19
CA LYS A 140 0.05 -1.48 13.83
C LYS A 140 -0.82 -2.39 12.98
N GLY A 141 -1.95 -1.91 12.46
CA GLY A 141 -2.82 -2.72 11.61
C GLY A 141 -2.16 -3.18 10.32
N LEU A 142 -1.28 -2.36 9.73
CA LEU A 142 -0.48 -2.76 8.56
C LEU A 142 0.64 -3.75 8.91
N SER A 143 1.20 -3.70 10.13
CA SER A 143 2.31 -4.58 10.51
C SER A 143 1.97 -6.06 10.51
N VAL A 144 0.71 -6.42 10.76
CA VAL A 144 0.23 -7.80 10.73
C VAL A 144 0.35 -8.41 9.34
N TYR A 145 0.29 -7.59 8.29
CA TYR A 145 0.35 -8.06 6.92
C TYR A 145 1.80 -8.26 6.45
N TYR A 146 2.80 -7.56 7.00
CA TYR A 146 4.19 -7.69 6.54
C TYR A 146 4.78 -9.09 6.72
N GLY A 147 4.42 -9.82 7.78
CA GLY A 147 4.93 -11.18 8.03
C GLY A 147 4.46 -12.21 6.99
N PRO A 148 3.14 -12.40 6.82
CA PRO A 148 2.56 -13.28 5.81
C PRO A 148 3.03 -12.94 4.39
N LEU A 149 3.22 -11.64 4.08
CA LEU A 149 3.69 -11.19 2.78
C LEU A 149 5.12 -11.67 2.50
N VAL A 150 6.05 -11.53 3.45
CA VAL A 150 7.44 -12.03 3.30
C VAL A 150 7.49 -13.55 3.16
N CYS A 151 6.58 -14.27 3.83
CA CYS A 151 6.52 -15.73 3.75
C CYS A 151 6.03 -16.22 2.38
N ALA A 152 5.06 -15.52 1.77
CA ALA A 152 4.50 -15.88 0.47
C ALA A 152 5.56 -15.84 -0.65
N VAL A 153 6.42 -14.81 -0.69
CA VAL A 153 7.49 -14.72 -1.69
C VAL A 153 8.53 -15.81 -1.54
N LYS A 154 8.88 -16.17 -0.30
CA LYS A 154 9.83 -17.27 -0.07
C LYS A 154 9.32 -18.62 -0.58
N MET A 155 8.00 -18.85 -0.58
CA MET A 155 7.45 -20.08 -1.14
C MET A 155 7.54 -20.11 -2.67
N VAL A 156 7.39 -18.97 -3.34
CA VAL A 156 7.53 -18.85 -4.81
C VAL A 156 8.99 -19.08 -5.23
N ASP A 157 9.96 -18.53 -4.50
CA ASP A 157 11.40 -18.76 -4.73
C ASP A 157 11.78 -20.24 -4.63
N ILE A 158 11.24 -20.96 -3.63
CA ILE A 158 11.51 -22.38 -3.42
C ILE A 158 10.91 -23.23 -4.55
N TRP A 159 9.69 -22.90 -5.02
CA TRP A 159 9.05 -23.64 -6.11
C TRP A 159 9.82 -23.50 -7.43
N GLY A 160 10.33 -22.30 -7.73
CA GLY A 160 11.17 -22.06 -8.92
C GLY A 160 12.49 -22.84 -8.92
N ALA A 161 13.07 -23.09 -7.74
CA ALA A 161 14.28 -23.91 -7.58
C ALA A 161 13.99 -25.43 -7.57
N VAL A 162 12.80 -25.84 -7.14
CA VAL A 162 12.38 -27.25 -7.02
C VAL A 162 11.76 -27.78 -8.31
N SER A 163 11.30 -26.92 -9.22
CA SER A 163 10.91 -27.31 -10.58
C SER A 163 12.14 -27.56 -11.46
N ASP A 164 12.89 -28.61 -11.09
CA ASP A 164 13.86 -29.43 -11.84
C ASP A 164 14.50 -28.85 -13.10
N GLY A 165 15.84 -28.80 -13.09
CA GLY A 165 16.76 -28.30 -14.13
C GLY A 165 16.74 -29.03 -15.49
N THR A 166 15.56 -29.20 -16.07
CA THR A 166 15.28 -29.73 -17.40
C THR A 166 14.24 -28.91 -18.18
N GLY A 167 13.73 -27.80 -17.62
CA GLY A 167 12.71 -26.98 -18.26
C GLY A 167 13.19 -26.20 -19.49
N GLU A 168 12.37 -26.19 -20.55
CA GLU A 168 12.53 -25.31 -21.72
C GLU A 168 12.81 -23.86 -21.29
N LEU A 169 13.69 -23.17 -22.03
CA LEU A 169 14.10 -21.78 -21.79
C LEU A 169 12.91 -20.81 -21.55
N THR A 170 11.76 -21.13 -22.16
CA THR A 170 10.48 -20.41 -22.03
C THR A 170 9.90 -20.50 -20.62
N VAL A 171 9.92 -21.68 -19.99
CA VAL A 171 9.41 -21.89 -18.63
C VAL A 171 10.31 -21.20 -17.61
N LEU A 172 11.64 -21.31 -17.78
CA LEU A 172 12.60 -20.60 -16.95
C LEU A 172 12.41 -19.08 -17.07
N GLY A 173 12.25 -18.57 -18.29
CA GLY A 173 12.01 -17.14 -18.53
C GLY A 173 10.72 -16.64 -17.88
N LEU A 174 9.63 -17.40 -17.95
CA LEU A 174 8.36 -17.08 -17.29
C LEU A 174 8.51 -17.06 -15.76
N SER A 175 9.20 -18.05 -15.19
CA SER A 175 9.48 -18.09 -13.75
C SER A 175 10.32 -16.90 -13.29
N CYS A 176 11.38 -16.55 -14.03
CA CYS A 176 12.19 -15.37 -13.72
C CYS A 176 11.38 -14.07 -13.82
N LEU A 177 10.55 -13.93 -14.85
CA LEU A 177 9.70 -12.74 -15.02
C LEU A 177 8.69 -12.61 -13.87
N TRP A 178 8.13 -13.74 -13.42
CA TRP A 178 7.22 -13.78 -12.28
C TRP A 178 7.92 -13.29 -11.01
N LEU A 179 9.10 -13.83 -10.70
CA LEU A 179 9.90 -13.40 -9.54
C LEU A 179 10.25 -11.91 -9.60
N LEU A 180 10.61 -11.38 -10.78
CA LEU A 180 10.88 -9.96 -10.94
C LEU A 180 9.65 -9.10 -10.65
N ILE A 181 8.46 -9.55 -11.07
CA ILE A 181 7.20 -8.89 -10.76
C ILE A 181 6.92 -8.93 -9.26
N ASP A 182 7.18 -10.05 -8.59
CA ASP A 182 7.05 -10.14 -7.13
C ASP A 182 8.03 -9.20 -6.42
N VAL A 183 9.30 -9.17 -6.81
CA VAL A 183 10.31 -8.24 -6.25
C VAL A 183 9.88 -6.78 -6.45
N LYS A 184 9.32 -6.43 -7.62
CA LYS A 184 8.79 -5.08 -7.89
C LYS A 184 7.75 -4.67 -6.85
N LYS A 185 6.82 -5.56 -6.48
CA LYS A 185 5.77 -5.29 -5.48
C LYS A 185 6.37 -4.94 -4.12
N PHE A 186 7.41 -5.66 -3.69
CA PHE A 186 8.12 -5.39 -2.43
C PHE A 186 8.82 -4.05 -2.45
N VAL A 187 9.50 -3.72 -3.55
CA VAL A 187 10.17 -2.43 -3.69
C VAL A 187 9.16 -1.29 -3.59
N ILE A 188 8.01 -1.39 -4.27
CA ILE A 188 6.93 -0.39 -4.18
C ILE A 188 6.43 -0.26 -2.74
N LEU A 189 6.13 -1.39 -2.09
CA LEU A 189 5.67 -1.38 -0.69
C LEU A 189 6.70 -0.73 0.25
N MET A 190 7.98 -1.07 0.10
CA MET A 190 9.05 -0.48 0.91
C MET A 190 9.19 1.02 0.68
N LEU A 191 9.12 1.48 -0.58
CA LEU A 191 9.18 2.90 -0.91
C LEU A 191 8.00 3.68 -0.32
N VAL A 192 6.78 3.15 -0.40
CA VAL A 192 5.59 3.79 0.18
C VAL A 192 5.66 3.78 1.72
N SER A 193 6.10 2.67 2.32
CA SER A 193 6.31 2.55 3.77
C SER A 193 7.38 3.53 4.27
N GLU A 194 8.49 3.64 3.55
CA GLU A 194 9.53 4.63 3.84
C GLU A 194 8.99 6.06 3.72
N HIS A 195 8.18 6.35 2.69
CA HIS A 195 7.56 7.66 2.53
C HIS A 195 6.64 8.01 3.70
N LEU A 196 5.83 7.06 4.17
CA LEU A 196 5.02 7.22 5.38
C LEU A 196 5.90 7.43 6.62
N ASN A 197 6.94 6.62 6.81
CA ASN A 197 7.84 6.73 7.95
C ASN A 197 8.59 8.07 7.98
N ARG A 198 9.07 8.55 6.83
CA ARG A 198 9.71 9.87 6.70
C ARG A 198 8.75 10.98 7.08
N LYS A 199 7.48 10.90 6.65
CA LYS A 199 6.47 11.88 7.06
C LYS A 199 6.30 11.83 8.57
N VAL A 200 6.01 10.67 9.14
CA VAL A 200 5.83 10.51 10.59
C VAL A 200 7.05 11.03 11.38
N SER A 201 8.29 10.69 10.98
CA SER A 201 9.51 11.11 11.68
C SER A 201 9.79 12.60 11.59
N ILE A 202 9.63 13.23 10.41
CA ILE A 202 9.78 14.68 10.24
C ILE A 202 8.82 15.42 11.16
N TRP A 203 7.57 14.95 11.25
CA TRP A 203 6.55 15.61 12.07
C TRP A 203 6.81 15.48 13.56
N GLN A 204 7.40 14.37 14.02
CA GLN A 204 7.83 14.20 15.40
C GLN A 204 8.88 15.25 15.80
N VAL A 205 9.81 15.57 14.88
CA VAL A 205 10.84 16.61 15.09
C VAL A 205 10.27 18.02 15.00
N CYS A 206 9.44 18.31 13.99
CA CYS A 206 8.82 19.64 13.85
C CYS A 206 7.89 19.99 15.01
N PHE A 207 7.13 19.02 15.54
CA PHE A 207 6.27 19.23 16.69
C PHE A 207 7.06 19.60 17.96
N CYS A 208 8.18 18.92 18.21
CA CYS A 208 9.09 19.29 19.31
C CYS A 208 9.64 20.72 19.15
N CYS A 209 9.94 21.16 17.94
CA CYS A 209 10.42 22.53 17.69
C CYS A 209 9.33 23.60 17.79
N LEU A 210 8.06 23.25 17.52
CA LEU A 210 6.93 24.20 17.59
C LEU A 210 6.45 24.46 19.03
N MET A 211 6.84 23.60 19.98
CA MET A 211 6.49 23.68 21.40
C MET A 211 7.55 24.39 22.27
N ILE A 212 8.65 24.86 21.67
CA ILE A 212 9.73 25.63 22.33
C ILE A 212 9.60 27.09 21.92
#